data_AF-A0A5M9QLK1-F1
#
_entry.id   AF-A0A5M9QLK1-F1
#
_cell.length_a   1.000
_cell.length_b   1.000
_cell.length_c   1.000
_cell.angle_alpha   90.00
_cell.angle_beta   90.00
_cell.angle_gamma   90.00
#
_symmetry.space_group_name_H-M   'P 1'
#
loop_
_entity.id
_entity.type
_entity.pdbx_description
1 polymer ?
#
loop_
_entity_poly.entity_id
_entity_poly.type
_entity_poly.pdbx_seq_one_letter_code
_entity_poly.pdbx_strand_id
1 'polypeptide(L)'
;MATIDGQKVKIPAEVSISRKGANIQVLHIDNPNYEDSFLSIGGQGDVSVGFWLDIVGIFLFVLPGLTSVGVDAATGGMYQYSNTTWTIPLQEKK
;
A
#
# COMPACT_ATOMS: atom_id res chain seq x y z
N MET A 1 -11.49 8.41 14.09
CA MET A 1 -11.39 7.35 13.06
C MET A 1 -10.52 7.84 11.90
N ALA A 2 -10.05 6.93 11.05
CA ALA A 2 -9.41 7.29 9.79
C ALA A 2 -10.08 6.53 8.64
N THR A 3 -10.08 7.12 7.45
CA THR A 3 -10.48 6.46 6.20
C THR A 3 -9.22 6.01 5.48
N ILE A 4 -9.09 4.72 5.21
CA ILE A 4 -7.96 4.11 4.50
C ILE A 4 -8.51 3.46 3.24
N ASP A 5 -8.11 3.95 2.06
CA ASP A 5 -8.61 3.48 0.75
C ASP A 5 -10.15 3.40 0.66
N GLY A 6 -10.83 4.38 1.27
CA GLY A 6 -12.29 4.48 1.29
C GLY A 6 -12.99 3.69 2.41
N GLN A 7 -12.25 2.90 3.22
CA GLN A 7 -12.80 2.19 4.37
C GLN A 7 -12.54 2.95 5.68
N LYS A 8 -13.57 3.15 6.51
CA LYS A 8 -13.43 3.75 7.84
C LYS A 8 -12.92 2.72 8.85
N VAL A 9 -11.87 3.08 9.57
CA VAL A 9 -11.16 2.24 10.54
C VAL A 9 -10.91 3.01 11.85
N LYS A 10 -11.01 2.31 12.98
CA LYS A 10 -10.70 2.86 14.31
C LYS A 10 -9.22 2.62 14.64
N ILE A 11 -8.46 3.68 14.86
CA ILE A 11 -7.01 3.65 15.13
C ILE A 11 -6.73 3.49 16.64
N PRO A 12 -5.66 2.78 17.06
CA PRO A 12 -4.72 2.01 16.23
C PRO A 12 -5.36 0.76 15.62
N ALA A 13 -4.96 0.42 14.39
CA ALA A 13 -5.50 -0.71 13.63
C ALA A 13 -4.44 -1.40 12.78
N GLU A 14 -4.60 -2.70 12.57
CA GLU A 14 -3.90 -3.44 11.54
C GLU A 14 -4.80 -3.51 10.30
N VAL A 15 -4.29 -3.06 9.16
CA VAL A 15 -5.03 -3.03 7.90
C VAL A 15 -4.18 -3.60 6.77
N SER A 16 -4.80 -4.42 5.92
CA SER A 16 -4.18 -4.91 4.70
C SER A 16 -4.24 -3.82 3.63
N ILE A 17 -3.14 -3.12 3.41
CA ILE A 17 -3.01 -2.14 2.31
C ILE A 17 -2.38 -2.79 1.09
N SER A 18 -2.67 -2.29 -0.11
CA SER A 18 -1.98 -2.74 -1.33
C SER A 18 -0.50 -2.39 -1.29
N ARG A 19 0.33 -3.21 -1.93
CA ARG A 19 1.75 -2.94 -2.19
C ARG A 19 1.96 -1.72 -3.09
N LYS A 20 0.91 -1.20 -3.74
CA LYS A 20 0.98 0.07 -4.48
C LYS A 20 0.92 1.30 -3.56
N GLY A 21 0.56 1.11 -2.29
CA GLY A 21 0.37 2.18 -1.33
C GLY A 21 -1.10 2.29 -0.90
N ALA A 22 -1.37 3.28 -0.06
CA ALA A 22 -2.71 3.60 0.41
C ALA A 22 -2.84 5.09 0.70
N ASN A 23 -4.06 5.60 0.55
CA ASN A 23 -4.41 6.95 0.98
C ASN A 23 -5.14 6.90 2.32
N ILE A 24 -4.59 7.60 3.30
CA ILE A 24 -5.15 7.74 4.64
C ILE A 24 -5.70 9.15 4.79
N GLN A 25 -6.94 9.26 5.28
CA GLN A 25 -7.60 10.52 5.56
C GLN A 25 -8.10 10.49 7.01
N VAL A 26 -7.80 11.55 7.75
CA VAL A 26 -8.35 11.76 9.09
C VAL A 26 -9.15 13.05 9.02
N LEU A 27 -10.48 12.91 8.99
CA LEU A 27 -11.39 14.03 8.82
C LEU A 27 -11.88 14.52 10.19
N HIS A 28 -12.06 15.81 10.32
CA HIS A 28 -12.57 16.49 11.52
C HIS A 28 -13.99 16.04 11.87
N ILE A 29 -14.81 15.69 10.87
CA ILE A 29 -16.17 15.17 11.09
C ILE A 29 -16.16 13.87 11.92
N ASP A 30 -15.10 13.07 11.77
CA ASP A 30 -14.90 11.82 12.52
C ASP A 30 -13.99 12.01 13.75
N ASN A 31 -13.34 13.18 13.88
CA ASN A 31 -12.35 13.52 14.92
C ASN A 31 -12.40 15.03 15.24
N PRO A 32 -13.38 15.50 16.02
CA PRO A 32 -13.69 16.92 16.16
C PRO A 32 -12.57 17.77 16.77
N ASN A 33 -11.62 17.16 17.49
CA ASN A 33 -10.49 17.85 18.12
C ASN A 33 -9.30 18.07 17.18
N TYR A 34 -9.35 17.53 15.96
CA TYR A 34 -8.24 17.54 15.01
C TYR A 34 -8.64 18.18 13.67
N GLU A 35 -7.66 18.76 12.99
CA GLU A 35 -7.80 19.26 11.62
C GLU A 35 -7.79 18.12 10.60
N ASP A 36 -8.37 18.39 9.42
CA ASP A 36 -8.35 17.45 8.30
C ASP A 36 -6.90 17.15 7.90
N SER A 37 -6.53 15.87 7.98
CA SER A 37 -5.18 15.40 7.68
C SER A 37 -5.21 14.34 6.60
N PHE A 38 -4.32 14.47 5.61
CA PHE A 38 -4.21 13.57 4.47
C PHE A 38 -2.79 13.03 4.40
N LEU A 39 -2.65 11.71 4.38
CA LEU A 39 -1.37 11.04 4.24
C LEU A 39 -1.47 10.03 3.09
N SER A 40 -0.67 10.26 2.05
CA SER A 40 -0.49 9.26 0.99
C SER A 40 0.76 8.45 1.30
N ILE A 41 0.58 7.14 1.47
CA ILE A 41 1.68 6.21 1.65
C ILE A 41 2.02 5.64 0.29
N GLY A 42 3.23 5.89 -0.21
CA GLY A 42 3.76 5.19 -1.36
C GLY A 42 4.11 3.74 -0.98
N GLY A 43 3.64 2.76 -1.75
CA GLY A 43 3.88 1.34 -1.46
C GLY A 43 5.16 0.77 -2.07
N GLN A 44 5.90 1.54 -2.86
CA GLN A 44 6.98 0.98 -3.69
C GLN A 44 8.33 0.98 -2.95
N GLY A 45 8.71 -0.18 -2.43
CA GLY A 45 10.10 -0.56 -2.15
C GLY A 45 10.74 -1.26 -3.35
N ASP A 46 11.77 -2.08 -3.11
CA ASP A 46 12.46 -2.82 -4.17
C ASP A 46 11.59 -3.89 -4.83
N VAL A 47 11.83 -4.14 -6.12
CA VAL A 47 11.21 -5.25 -6.84
C VAL A 47 11.78 -6.57 -6.31
N SER A 48 10.90 -7.48 -5.90
CA SER A 48 11.25 -8.76 -5.32
C SER A 48 12.05 -9.62 -6.30
N VAL A 49 13.00 -10.40 -5.77
CA VAL A 49 13.81 -11.36 -6.55
C VAL A 49 12.93 -12.39 -7.28
N GLY A 50 11.76 -12.73 -6.72
CA GLY A 50 10.80 -13.63 -7.36
C GLY A 50 10.30 -13.12 -8.72
N PHE A 51 10.00 -11.82 -8.82
CA PHE A 51 9.61 -11.20 -10.09
C PHE A 51 10.70 -11.32 -11.16
N TRP A 52 11.98 -11.17 -10.76
CA TRP A 52 13.10 -11.36 -11.67
C TRP A 52 13.29 -12.82 -12.10
N LEU A 53 13.05 -13.78 -11.20
CA LEU A 53 13.09 -15.21 -11.54
C LEU A 53 11.98 -15.58 -12.53
N ASP A 54 10.79 -15.02 -12.39
CA ASP A 54 9.69 -15.21 -13.35
C ASP A 54 10.04 -14.64 -14.73
N ILE A 55 10.66 -13.44 -14.81
CA ILE A 55 11.16 -12.88 -16.07
C ILE A 55 12.21 -13.81 -16.71
N VAL A 56 13.18 -14.29 -15.93
CA VAL A 56 14.22 -15.20 -16.43
C VAL A 56 13.62 -16.54 -16.88
N GLY A 57 12.65 -17.08 -16.14
CA GLY A 57 11.93 -18.30 -16.49
C GLY A 57 11.12 -18.20 -17.78
N ILE A 58 10.57 -17.01 -18.08
CA ILE A 58 9.94 -16.71 -19.37
C ILE A 58 10.98 -16.71 -20.50
N PHE A 59 12.11 -16.02 -20.31
CA PHE A 59 13.18 -15.96 -21.32
C PHE A 59 13.80 -17.34 -21.61
N LEU A 60 13.82 -18.23 -20.62
CA LEU A 60 14.30 -19.61 -20.75
C LEU A 60 13.22 -20.61 -21.20
N PHE A 61 11.98 -20.15 -21.50
CA PHE A 61 10.83 -20.98 -21.89
C PHE A 61 10.43 -22.07 -20.86
N VAL A 62 10.77 -21.89 -19.59
CA VAL A 62 10.51 -22.88 -18.52
C VAL A 62 9.15 -22.70 -17.85
N LEU A 63 8.60 -21.48 -17.85
CA LEU A 63 7.32 -21.14 -17.20
C LEU A 63 6.26 -20.67 -18.21
N PRO A 64 4.97 -21.02 -18.02
CA PRO A 64 3.89 -20.51 -18.85
C PRO A 64 3.60 -19.05 -18.51
N GLY A 65 4.27 -18.14 -19.20
CA GLY A 65 3.62 -16.95 -19.75
C GLY A 65 3.84 -15.60 -19.05
N LEU A 66 3.78 -14.56 -19.90
CA LEU A 66 3.61 -13.14 -19.59
C LEU A 66 2.44 -12.85 -18.62
N THR A 67 1.56 -13.82 -18.38
CA THR A 67 0.39 -13.69 -17.50
C THR A 67 0.75 -13.62 -16.01
N SER A 68 1.79 -14.33 -15.52
CA SER A 68 2.20 -14.22 -14.10
C SER A 68 2.81 -12.85 -13.80
N VAL A 69 3.72 -12.40 -14.67
CA VAL A 69 4.34 -11.07 -14.61
C VAL A 69 3.29 -9.95 -14.70
N GLY A 70 2.27 -10.12 -15.55
CA GLY A 70 1.16 -9.18 -15.67
C GLY A 70 0.31 -9.08 -14.40
N VAL A 71 0.00 -10.20 -13.75
CA VAL A 71 -0.73 -10.23 -12.47
C VAL A 71 0.09 -9.63 -11.34
N ASP A 72 1.39 -9.93 -11.27
CA ASP A 72 2.29 -9.37 -10.26
C ASP A 72 2.47 -7.85 -10.41
N ALA A 73 2.45 -7.34 -11.65
CA ALA A 73 2.45 -5.91 -11.92
C ALA A 73 1.10 -5.23 -11.61
N ALA A 74 -0.01 -5.89 -11.96
CA ALA A 74 -1.35 -5.36 -11.71
C ALA A 74 -1.69 -5.30 -10.21
N THR A 75 -1.30 -6.32 -9.45
CA THR A 75 -1.55 -6.42 -8.00
C THR A 75 -0.48 -5.72 -7.17
N GLY A 76 0.67 -5.39 -7.76
CA GLY A 76 1.84 -4.88 -7.04
C GLY A 76 2.58 -5.96 -6.26
N GLY A 77 2.29 -7.25 -6.51
CA GLY A 77 3.01 -8.40 -5.94
C GLY A 77 4.52 -8.34 -6.17
N MET A 78 4.95 -7.64 -7.22
CA MET A 78 6.37 -7.42 -7.49
C MET A 78 7.11 -6.59 -6.43
N TYR A 79 6.45 -5.71 -5.68
CA TYR A 79 7.13 -4.79 -4.75
C TYR A 79 7.26 -5.38 -3.35
N GLN A 80 8.41 -5.21 -2.69
CA GLN A 80 8.54 -5.45 -1.25
C GLN A 80 7.98 -4.26 -0.46
N TYR A 81 7.26 -4.54 0.64
CA TYR A 81 6.82 -3.47 1.55
C TYR A 81 8.05 -2.88 2.24
N SER A 82 8.31 -1.60 2.02
CA SER A 82 9.44 -0.88 2.64
C SER A 82 9.19 -0.54 4.11
N ASN A 83 7.92 -0.42 4.51
CA ASN A 83 7.52 -0.11 5.88
C ASN A 83 6.21 -0.83 6.22
N THR A 84 6.11 -1.39 7.43
CA THR A 84 4.90 -2.08 7.93
C THR A 84 4.16 -1.26 8.98
N THR A 85 4.72 -0.12 9.42
CA THR A 85 4.16 0.75 10.44
C THR A 85 4.17 2.21 9.97
N TRP A 86 3.01 2.86 10.01
CA TRP A 86 2.89 4.26 9.64
C TRP A 86 2.30 5.07 10.80
N THR A 87 2.90 6.23 11.05
CA THR A 87 2.40 7.21 12.01
C THR A 87 1.73 8.32 11.24
N ILE A 88 0.47 8.59 11.56
CA ILE A 88 -0.29 9.68 10.94
C ILE A 88 -0.06 10.94 11.79
N PRO A 89 0.61 11.98 11.25
CA PRO A 89 0.72 13.24 11.96
C PRO A 89 -0.65 13.91 11.99
N LEU A 90 -1.13 14.28 13.18
CA LEU A 90 -2.37 15.01 13.39
C LEU A 90 -2.07 16.40 13.95
N GLN A 91 -2.87 17.38 13.55
CA GLN A 91 -2.85 18.72 14.13
C GLN A 91 -4.10 18.93 14.97
N GLU A 92 -3.93 19.33 16.23
CA GLU A 92 -5.04 19.73 17.08
C GLU A 92 -5.66 21.04 16.58
N LYS A 93 -6.98 21.12 16.65
CA LYS A 93 -7.70 22.38 16.39
C LYS A 93 -7.36 23.39 17.49
N LYS A 94 -6.99 24.60 17.06
CA LYS A 94 -6.77 25.74 17.97
C LYS A 94 -8.09 26.42 18.33
#